data_AF-A0A182HQD5-F1
#
_entry.id   AF-A0A182HQD5-F1
#
_cell.length_a   1.000
_cell.length_b   1.000
_cell.length_c   1.000
_cell.angle_alpha   90.00
_cell.angle_beta   90.00
_cell.angle_gamma   90.00
#
_symmetry.space_group_name_H-M   'P 1'
#
loop_
_entity.id
_entity.type
_entity.pdbx_description
1 polymer ?
#
loop_
_entity_poly.entity_id
_entity_poly.type
_entity_poly.pdbx_seq_one_letter_code
_entity_poly.pdbx_strand_id
1 'polypeptide(L)'
;MNRFLRLFILLFVFPFSYGDPRKSSRYQPPKPRFEVFDPKGLIVWINADPGISSFTFHGKLNQQFVQNYDVGRWAQTIIKIKNGRYLFIDREAKLVPGDTIFYRTVIVRNGQTYRTNSGAFTVEELRPAATPSPTSTSGIVSRSATSELYPYVLTANERRTKDVRSTATQTDDYEGNSAEHCAKAQTIVNGRKVCAGKLLFEDNFNGRSIDLRKWRIENRFASDPDNEFVVYADFPENIMIQNGLLAIRPTLFEEKFGPGATTQQFRFGEECTGHSSSRDCIRDTKIDFDMIPPVLTAQITTITSFKFTFGKVLIRAKLPEGSWIFPQLYIIPATDFYGQDSYASGLMRIAFVPGGPQFRNQLSGGLLVSDSEPLRCSKMCTLNKNVQWSSDYHVYGLKWTPEGVWMEVDDEVYCAIDPGEGLYRTIQSRKPQIANLWQLSGSRMAPFDKDFYLGLGVGVGGHYDFHQFNGKPWKDLGVKAMFTFWKARDKWYPTWNVNSTMLVDYVRVFGV
;
A
#
# COMPACT_ATOMS: atom_id res chain seq x y z
N MET A 1 -41.15 -43.19 -78.55
CA MET A 1 -40.37 -42.03 -79.03
C MET A 1 -39.97 -41.20 -77.80
N ASN A 2 -38.69 -40.85 -77.67
CA ASN A 2 -38.05 -40.04 -76.62
C ASN A 2 -37.71 -40.67 -75.25
N ARG A 3 -36.41 -41.04 -75.17
CA ARG A 3 -35.42 -40.83 -74.09
C ARG A 3 -35.76 -41.34 -72.68
N PHE A 4 -35.27 -42.55 -72.37
CA PHE A 4 -34.98 -42.99 -71.00
C PHE A 4 -33.52 -42.70 -70.66
N LEU A 5 -33.30 -41.69 -69.82
CA LEU A 5 -32.01 -41.38 -69.19
C LEU A 5 -31.89 -42.25 -67.93
N ARG A 6 -30.99 -43.24 -67.93
CA ARG A 6 -30.71 -44.10 -66.77
C ARG A 6 -29.87 -43.31 -65.75
N LEU A 7 -30.48 -42.99 -64.62
CA LEU A 7 -29.85 -42.38 -63.45
C LEU A 7 -29.16 -43.48 -62.62
N PHE A 8 -27.83 -43.54 -62.62
CA PHE A 8 -27.06 -44.40 -61.72
C PHE A 8 -27.00 -43.77 -60.33
N ILE A 9 -27.67 -44.40 -59.37
CA ILE A 9 -27.62 -44.03 -57.93
C ILE A 9 -26.31 -44.58 -57.36
N LEU A 10 -25.34 -43.70 -57.12
CA LEU A 10 -24.14 -43.99 -56.35
C LEU A 10 -24.48 -43.92 -54.86
N LEU A 11 -24.67 -45.09 -54.24
CA LEU A 11 -24.70 -45.29 -52.80
C LEU A 11 -23.30 -45.03 -52.23
N PHE A 12 -23.05 -43.82 -51.74
CA PHE A 12 -21.89 -43.54 -50.90
C PHE A 12 -22.08 -44.21 -49.54
N VAL A 13 -21.45 -45.37 -49.37
CA VAL A 13 -21.16 -45.93 -48.05
C VAL A 13 -20.10 -45.03 -47.41
N PHE A 14 -20.51 -44.10 -46.55
CA PHE A 14 -19.57 -43.39 -45.70
C PHE A 14 -18.95 -44.40 -44.73
N PRO A 15 -17.61 -44.60 -44.73
CA PRO A 15 -16.98 -45.36 -43.67
C PRO A 15 -17.14 -44.55 -42.38
N PHE A 16 -17.90 -45.08 -41.44
CA PHE A 16 -17.82 -44.69 -40.03
C PHE A 16 -16.40 -45.06 -39.55
N SER A 17 -15.45 -44.16 -39.79
CA SER A 17 -14.23 -44.13 -38.99
C SER A 17 -14.67 -43.67 -37.61
N TYR A 18 -14.85 -44.63 -36.70
CA TYR A 18 -14.79 -44.38 -35.26
C TYR A 18 -13.38 -43.86 -34.97
N GLY A 19 -13.19 -42.55 -35.16
CA GLY A 19 -12.08 -41.83 -34.58
C GLY A 19 -12.22 -41.97 -33.07
N ASP A 20 -11.21 -42.57 -32.44
CA ASP A 20 -11.04 -42.61 -31.00
C ASP A 20 -11.42 -41.24 -30.39
N PRO A 21 -12.43 -41.14 -29.50
CA PRO A 21 -12.84 -39.88 -28.88
C PRO A 21 -11.73 -39.22 -28.04
N ARG A 22 -10.57 -39.87 -27.89
CA ARG A 22 -9.44 -39.41 -27.07
C ARG A 22 -8.32 -38.70 -27.83
N LYS A 23 -8.53 -38.29 -29.09
CA LYS A 23 -7.65 -37.32 -29.78
C LYS A 23 -8.30 -35.96 -29.94
N SER A 24 -8.73 -35.37 -28.83
CA SER A 24 -8.82 -33.91 -28.71
C SER A 24 -7.40 -33.35 -28.80
N SER A 25 -7.12 -32.49 -29.79
CA SER A 25 -5.88 -31.72 -29.81
C SER A 25 -5.82 -30.90 -28.51
N ARG A 26 -4.84 -31.20 -27.66
CA ARG A 26 -4.62 -30.47 -26.41
C ARG A 26 -4.43 -28.99 -26.76
N TYR A 27 -5.28 -28.11 -26.22
CA TYR A 27 -5.20 -26.66 -26.46
C TYR A 27 -3.78 -26.16 -26.19
N GLN A 28 -3.18 -25.49 -27.17
CA GLN A 28 -1.88 -24.86 -27.04
C GLN A 28 -2.06 -23.36 -26.79
N PRO A 29 -1.68 -22.84 -25.62
CA PRO A 29 -1.77 -21.41 -25.31
C PRO A 29 -0.97 -20.56 -26.32
N PRO A 30 -1.51 -19.44 -26.85
CA PRO A 30 -0.78 -18.57 -27.76
C PRO A 30 0.44 -17.93 -27.09
N LYS A 31 1.52 -17.74 -27.86
CA LYS A 31 2.67 -16.95 -27.42
C LYS A 31 2.32 -15.46 -27.44
N PRO A 32 2.73 -14.68 -26.43
CA PRO A 32 2.54 -13.23 -26.44
C PRO A 32 3.40 -12.56 -27.52
N ARG A 33 2.88 -11.47 -28.08
CA ARG A 33 3.60 -10.59 -29.01
C ARG A 33 3.95 -9.29 -28.29
N PHE A 34 5.06 -8.68 -28.70
CA PHE A 34 5.64 -7.51 -28.05
C PHE A 34 5.75 -6.36 -29.06
N GLU A 35 5.46 -5.15 -28.62
CA GLU A 35 5.70 -3.92 -29.35
C GLU A 35 6.38 -2.95 -28.40
N VAL A 36 7.56 -2.46 -28.77
CA VAL A 36 8.39 -1.57 -27.96
C VAL A 36 8.51 -0.23 -28.67
N PHE A 37 8.41 0.87 -27.93
CA PHE A 37 8.30 2.21 -28.51
C PHE A 37 9.43 3.14 -28.04
N ASP A 38 9.86 4.02 -28.95
CA ASP A 38 10.78 5.14 -28.70
C ASP A 38 9.97 6.43 -28.44
N PRO A 39 10.24 7.21 -27.37
CA PRO A 39 11.31 7.05 -26.37
C PRO A 39 10.98 6.10 -25.20
N LYS A 40 9.71 5.68 -25.06
CA LYS A 40 9.25 4.76 -24.01
C LYS A 40 7.93 4.13 -24.42
N GLY A 41 7.72 2.89 -23.98
CA GLY A 41 6.48 2.16 -24.14
C GLY A 41 6.72 0.68 -24.44
N LEU A 42 5.92 -0.18 -23.81
CA LEU A 42 5.86 -1.61 -24.03
C LEU A 42 4.40 -2.04 -24.11
N ILE A 43 4.04 -2.73 -25.18
CA ILE A 43 2.75 -3.41 -25.31
C ILE A 43 3.03 -4.90 -25.44
N VAL A 44 2.33 -5.71 -24.65
CA VAL A 44 2.37 -7.17 -24.76
C VAL A 44 0.96 -7.70 -24.96
N TRP A 45 0.75 -8.55 -25.94
CA TRP A 45 -0.61 -8.98 -26.27
C TRP A 45 -0.73 -10.39 -26.82
N ILE A 46 -1.93 -10.96 -26.66
CA ILE A 46 -2.40 -12.15 -27.37
C ILE A 46 -3.75 -11.85 -28.04
N ASN A 47 -4.07 -12.57 -29.13
CA ASN A 47 -5.40 -12.49 -29.73
C ASN A 47 -6.43 -13.07 -28.76
N ALA A 48 -7.62 -12.46 -28.72
CA ALA A 48 -8.75 -13.02 -28.02
C ALA A 48 -9.21 -14.32 -28.71
N ASP A 49 -9.50 -15.32 -27.90
CA ASP A 49 -10.13 -16.58 -28.28
C ASP A 49 -11.40 -16.71 -27.42
N PRO A 50 -12.55 -17.15 -27.98
CA PRO A 50 -13.81 -17.21 -27.25
C PRO A 50 -13.78 -18.02 -25.96
N GLY A 51 -12.86 -18.98 -25.83
CA GLY A 51 -12.73 -19.74 -24.61
C GLY A 51 -11.89 -19.05 -23.54
N ILE A 52 -11.02 -18.08 -23.89
CA ILE A 52 -10.11 -17.45 -22.93
C ILE A 52 -10.89 -16.44 -22.11
N SER A 53 -10.84 -16.58 -20.78
CA SER A 53 -11.43 -15.65 -19.82
C SER A 53 -10.42 -14.71 -19.16
N SER A 54 -9.13 -15.07 -19.17
CA SER A 54 -8.06 -14.20 -18.68
C SER A 54 -6.70 -14.52 -19.28
N PHE A 55 -5.88 -13.50 -19.45
CA PHE A 55 -4.47 -13.57 -19.84
C PHE A 55 -3.62 -12.90 -18.75
N THR A 56 -2.76 -13.64 -18.08
CA THR A 56 -1.80 -13.08 -17.12
C THR A 56 -0.44 -13.00 -17.77
N PHE A 57 0.19 -11.83 -17.72
CA PHE A 57 1.55 -11.61 -18.19
C PHE A 57 2.46 -11.29 -17.01
N HIS A 58 3.53 -12.06 -16.86
CA HIS A 58 4.66 -11.74 -16.00
C HIS A 58 5.90 -11.53 -16.85
N GLY A 59 6.68 -10.48 -16.58
CA GLY A 59 7.91 -10.19 -17.31
C GLY A 59 9.01 -9.63 -16.42
N LYS A 60 10.25 -10.07 -16.65
CA LYS A 60 11.48 -9.56 -16.06
C LYS A 60 12.41 -9.03 -17.14
N LEU A 61 13.00 -7.86 -16.88
CA LEU A 61 13.98 -7.26 -17.78
C LEU A 61 15.38 -7.78 -17.45
N ASN A 62 16.08 -8.32 -18.44
CA ASN A 62 17.46 -8.82 -18.38
C ASN A 62 17.73 -9.85 -17.27
N GLN A 63 16.69 -10.50 -16.75
CA GLN A 63 16.78 -11.47 -15.67
C GLN A 63 15.83 -12.65 -15.91
N GLN A 64 16.36 -13.87 -15.91
CA GLN A 64 15.56 -15.09 -15.98
C GLN A 64 14.78 -15.34 -14.69
N PHE A 65 13.63 -15.98 -14.81
CA PHE A 65 12.90 -16.44 -13.62
C PHE A 65 13.55 -17.69 -13.03
N VAL A 66 13.90 -17.64 -11.75
CA VAL A 66 14.60 -18.75 -11.07
C VAL A 66 13.62 -19.64 -10.27
N GLN A 67 12.48 -19.10 -9.83
CA GLN A 67 11.46 -19.82 -9.04
C GLN A 67 10.06 -19.69 -9.67
N ASN A 68 9.15 -20.62 -9.40
CA ASN A 68 7.83 -20.67 -10.08
C ASN A 68 6.83 -19.57 -9.66
N TYR A 69 7.02 -18.94 -8.50
CA TYR A 69 6.14 -17.89 -7.94
C TYR A 69 6.71 -16.46 -8.08
N ASP A 70 7.85 -16.35 -8.73
CA ASP A 70 8.58 -15.11 -8.91
C ASP A 70 7.78 -14.16 -9.82
N VAL A 71 7.33 -13.02 -9.28
CA VAL A 71 6.64 -11.97 -10.04
C VAL A 71 7.70 -10.96 -10.52
N GLY A 72 7.77 -10.78 -11.84
CA GLY A 72 8.74 -9.88 -12.44
C GLY A 72 8.35 -8.40 -12.33
N ARG A 73 9.18 -7.53 -12.92
CA ARG A 73 8.91 -6.09 -13.09
C ARG A 73 7.50 -5.80 -13.61
N TRP A 74 7.02 -6.65 -14.50
CA TRP A 74 5.66 -6.59 -15.01
C TRP A 74 4.89 -7.80 -14.50
N ALA A 75 3.72 -7.58 -13.91
CA ALA A 75 2.83 -8.63 -13.46
C ALA A 75 1.38 -8.12 -13.51
N GLN A 76 0.59 -8.61 -14.46
CA GLN A 76 -0.80 -8.18 -14.59
C GLN A 76 -1.69 -9.27 -15.19
N THR A 77 -2.89 -9.42 -14.63
CA THR A 77 -3.97 -10.24 -15.20
C THR A 77 -4.90 -9.35 -16.02
N ILE A 78 -4.99 -9.62 -17.31
CA ILE A 78 -5.87 -8.93 -18.26
C ILE A 78 -7.11 -9.78 -18.52
N ILE A 79 -8.28 -9.25 -18.15
CA ILE A 79 -9.59 -9.88 -18.34
C ILE A 79 -10.46 -9.16 -19.38
N LYS A 80 -10.08 -7.93 -19.77
CA LYS A 80 -10.81 -7.12 -20.76
C LYS A 80 -10.17 -7.26 -22.13
N ILE A 81 -11.00 -7.51 -23.14
CA ILE A 81 -10.58 -7.53 -24.55
C ILE A 81 -10.70 -6.12 -25.12
N LYS A 82 -9.66 -5.61 -25.76
CA LYS A 82 -9.68 -4.36 -26.52
C LYS A 82 -9.21 -4.64 -27.94
N ASN A 83 -10.02 -4.27 -28.93
CA ASN A 83 -9.74 -4.50 -30.35
C ASN A 83 -9.38 -5.97 -30.68
N GLY A 84 -10.11 -6.92 -30.09
CA GLY A 84 -9.88 -8.36 -30.30
C GLY A 84 -8.61 -8.91 -29.65
N ARG A 85 -7.98 -8.19 -28.71
CA ARG A 85 -6.76 -8.61 -28.02
C ARG A 85 -6.85 -8.45 -26.51
N TYR A 86 -6.16 -9.33 -25.78
CA TYR A 86 -5.78 -9.10 -24.40
C TYR A 86 -4.47 -8.30 -24.40
N LEU A 87 -4.47 -7.10 -23.85
CA LEU A 87 -3.37 -6.14 -23.95
C LEU A 87 -2.85 -5.76 -22.56
N PHE A 88 -1.58 -6.07 -22.32
CA PHE A 88 -0.75 -5.44 -21.32
C PHE A 88 -0.10 -4.19 -21.93
N ILE A 89 -0.12 -3.06 -21.22
CA ILE A 89 0.45 -1.80 -21.69
C ILE A 89 1.20 -1.14 -20.54
N ASP A 90 2.50 -0.93 -20.72
CA ASP A 90 3.33 -0.07 -19.87
C ASP A 90 3.81 1.11 -20.73
N ARG A 91 3.29 2.31 -20.46
CA ARG A 91 3.66 3.53 -21.22
C ARG A 91 5.00 4.13 -20.79
N GLU A 92 5.53 3.69 -19.67
CA GLU A 92 6.74 4.25 -19.05
C GLU A 92 7.96 3.33 -19.21
N ALA A 93 7.78 2.14 -19.79
CA ALA A 93 8.87 1.21 -20.09
C ALA A 93 9.90 1.84 -21.05
N LYS A 94 11.04 2.25 -20.50
CA LYS A 94 12.23 2.63 -21.27
C LYS A 94 13.04 1.37 -21.56
N LEU A 95 13.00 0.91 -22.80
CA LEU A 95 13.72 -0.28 -23.27
C LEU A 95 14.63 0.12 -24.42
N VAL A 96 15.81 -0.49 -24.48
CA VAL A 96 16.79 -0.24 -25.53
C VAL A 96 17.06 -1.51 -26.34
N PRO A 97 17.50 -1.41 -27.61
CA PRO A 97 17.93 -2.58 -28.37
C PRO A 97 18.98 -3.39 -27.60
N GLY A 98 18.79 -4.69 -27.53
CA GLY A 98 19.60 -5.62 -26.74
C GLY A 98 18.98 -6.04 -25.39
N ASP A 99 18.02 -5.28 -24.86
CA ASP A 99 17.27 -5.68 -23.67
C ASP A 99 16.49 -6.97 -23.93
N THR A 100 16.49 -7.91 -22.99
CA THR A 100 15.72 -9.16 -23.04
C THR A 100 14.65 -9.20 -21.97
N ILE A 101 13.39 -9.32 -22.38
CA ILE A 101 12.25 -9.56 -21.52
C ILE A 101 12.06 -11.08 -21.38
N PHE A 102 12.44 -11.62 -20.24
CA PHE A 102 12.04 -12.98 -19.87
C PHE A 102 10.61 -12.93 -19.37
N TYR A 103 9.72 -13.74 -19.92
CA TYR A 103 8.30 -13.71 -19.59
C TYR A 103 7.73 -15.08 -19.23
N ARG A 104 6.61 -15.06 -18.53
CA ARG A 104 5.73 -16.19 -18.27
C ARG A 104 4.30 -15.75 -18.45
N THR A 105 3.47 -16.60 -19.06
CA THR A 105 2.04 -16.32 -19.17
C THR A 105 1.17 -17.42 -18.60
N VAL A 106 0.03 -17.00 -18.04
CA VAL A 106 -1.01 -17.90 -17.55
C VAL A 106 -2.30 -17.55 -18.28
N ILE A 107 -2.89 -18.54 -18.94
CA ILE A 107 -4.15 -18.38 -19.69
C ILE A 107 -5.21 -19.23 -19.01
N VAL A 108 -6.35 -18.63 -18.67
CA VAL A 108 -7.53 -19.37 -18.23
C VAL A 108 -8.47 -19.47 -19.43
N ARG A 109 -8.78 -20.70 -19.83
CA ARG A 109 -9.67 -21.00 -20.95
C ARG A 109 -10.72 -22.01 -20.53
N ASN A 110 -12.01 -21.70 -20.70
CA ASN A 110 -13.14 -22.55 -20.32
C ASN A 110 -13.03 -23.07 -18.86
N GLY A 111 -12.58 -22.21 -17.93
CA GLY A 111 -12.35 -22.58 -16.53
C GLY A 111 -11.08 -23.38 -16.24
N GLN A 112 -10.35 -23.83 -17.27
CA GLN A 112 -9.07 -24.54 -17.10
C GLN A 112 -7.88 -23.59 -17.22
N THR A 113 -6.90 -23.74 -16.31
CA THR A 113 -5.70 -22.91 -16.26
C THR A 113 -4.54 -23.58 -16.99
N TYR A 114 -3.91 -22.85 -17.91
CA TYR A 114 -2.72 -23.26 -18.67
C TYR A 114 -1.54 -22.37 -18.26
N ARG A 115 -0.49 -22.96 -17.65
CA ARG A 115 0.61 -22.22 -16.97
C ARG A 115 1.96 -22.21 -17.71
N THR A 116 1.99 -22.43 -19.02
CA THR A 116 3.18 -23.05 -19.64
C THR A 116 3.98 -22.21 -20.63
N ASN A 117 3.62 -20.95 -20.91
CA ASN A 117 4.39 -20.16 -21.88
C ASN A 117 5.43 -19.30 -21.17
N SER A 118 6.54 -19.93 -20.78
CA SER A 118 7.77 -19.22 -20.42
C SER A 118 8.58 -18.95 -21.69
N GLY A 119 9.19 -17.78 -21.81
CA GLY A 119 9.98 -17.42 -22.97
C GLY A 119 10.86 -16.21 -22.74
N ALA A 120 11.59 -15.80 -23.78
CA ALA A 120 12.38 -14.59 -23.80
C ALA A 120 12.03 -13.79 -25.07
N PHE A 121 12.01 -12.47 -24.96
CA PHE A 121 11.85 -11.55 -26.08
C PHE A 121 12.99 -10.53 -26.01
N THR A 122 13.86 -10.52 -27.02
CA THR A 122 14.94 -9.54 -27.13
C THR A 122 14.48 -8.37 -27.98
N VAL A 123 14.67 -7.15 -27.49
CA VAL A 123 14.37 -5.93 -28.22
C VAL A 123 15.38 -5.76 -29.34
N GLU A 124 14.93 -5.90 -30.58
CA GLU A 124 15.76 -5.69 -31.77
C GLU A 124 15.61 -4.26 -32.31
N GLU A 125 14.37 -3.77 -32.39
CA GLU A 125 14.02 -2.46 -32.94
C GLU A 125 12.92 -1.76 -32.11
N LEU A 126 12.96 -0.43 -32.08
CA LEU A 126 11.98 0.42 -31.41
C LEU A 126 11.05 1.07 -32.43
N ARG A 127 9.74 1.09 -32.14
CA ARG A 127 8.74 1.75 -32.98
C ARG A 127 8.61 3.23 -32.60
N PRO A 128 8.49 4.17 -33.56
CA PRO A 128 8.15 5.55 -33.25
C PRO A 128 6.77 5.63 -32.56
N ALA A 129 6.67 6.29 -31.41
CA ALA A 129 5.38 6.57 -30.81
C ALA A 129 4.57 7.52 -31.73
N ALA A 130 3.37 7.11 -32.16
CA ALA A 130 2.56 7.94 -33.04
C ALA A 130 2.12 9.25 -32.35
N THR A 131 2.52 10.39 -32.90
CA THR A 131 2.10 11.73 -32.48
C THR A 131 0.63 11.97 -32.84
N PRO A 132 -0.21 12.55 -31.97
CA PRO A 132 -1.51 13.05 -32.39
C PRO A 132 -1.33 14.29 -33.29
N SER A 133 -1.90 14.27 -34.49
CA SER A 133 -1.88 15.40 -35.43
C SER A 133 -2.81 16.54 -34.97
N PRO A 134 -2.48 17.82 -35.28
CA PRO A 134 -3.27 18.98 -34.90
C PRO A 134 -4.50 19.16 -35.80
N THR A 135 -5.57 19.68 -35.19
CA THR A 135 -6.92 19.87 -35.74
C THR A 135 -6.97 20.84 -36.92
N SER A 136 -7.69 20.47 -37.99
CA SER A 136 -8.18 21.42 -39.01
C SER A 136 -9.72 21.46 -39.02
N THR A 137 -10.21 22.68 -39.01
CA THR A 137 -11.60 23.14 -38.95
C THR A 137 -12.30 22.98 -40.30
N SER A 138 -13.52 22.40 -40.34
CA SER A 138 -14.71 22.94 -41.04
C SER A 138 -15.86 21.92 -41.18
N GLY A 139 -17.01 22.22 -40.54
CA GLY A 139 -18.36 22.16 -41.14
C GLY A 139 -19.21 20.86 -41.10
N ILE A 140 -20.31 20.89 -40.30
CA ILE A 140 -21.70 20.39 -40.60
C ILE A 140 -21.87 18.84 -40.67
N VAL A 141 -22.77 18.10 -40.00
CA VAL A 141 -23.99 18.33 -39.20
C VAL A 141 -24.28 17.12 -38.28
N SER A 142 -24.94 17.42 -37.15
CA SER A 142 -25.65 16.63 -36.13
C SER A 142 -26.09 15.18 -36.42
N ARG A 143 -25.84 14.28 -35.45
CA ARG A 143 -26.92 13.66 -34.65
C ARG A 143 -26.41 13.15 -33.29
N SER A 144 -27.26 13.38 -32.30
CA SER A 144 -27.09 13.26 -30.85
C SER A 144 -26.75 11.85 -30.34
N ALA A 145 -25.76 11.77 -29.44
CA ALA A 145 -25.73 10.77 -28.38
C ALA A 145 -25.56 11.53 -27.06
N THR A 146 -26.50 11.27 -26.16
CA THR A 146 -26.70 11.94 -24.88
C THR A 146 -25.50 11.79 -23.94
N SER A 147 -25.15 12.92 -23.34
CA SER A 147 -24.25 13.06 -22.19
C SER A 147 -24.82 12.32 -20.98
N GLU A 148 -24.09 11.35 -20.44
CA GLU A 148 -24.17 11.02 -19.01
C GLU A 148 -22.93 11.60 -18.32
N LEU A 149 -23.17 12.70 -17.60
CA LEU A 149 -22.22 13.31 -16.68
C LEU A 149 -21.91 12.31 -15.55
N TYR A 150 -20.63 11.95 -15.39
CA TYR A 150 -20.14 11.35 -14.14
C TYR A 150 -19.96 12.47 -13.10
N PRO A 151 -20.66 12.46 -11.95
CA PRO A 151 -20.43 13.46 -10.94
C PRO A 151 -19.22 13.07 -10.08
N TYR A 152 -18.49 14.08 -9.61
CA TYR A 152 -17.38 14.06 -8.64
C TYR A 152 -15.97 13.79 -9.19
N VAL A 153 -15.46 14.80 -9.90
CA VAL A 153 -14.04 15.14 -9.93
C VAL A 153 -13.88 16.37 -9.02
N LEU A 154 -13.11 16.27 -7.93
CA LEU A 154 -12.72 17.46 -7.17
C LEU A 154 -11.82 18.31 -8.06
N THR A 155 -12.28 19.51 -8.42
CA THR A 155 -11.48 20.45 -9.21
C THR A 155 -10.37 21.04 -8.35
N ALA A 156 -9.16 21.08 -8.90
CA ALA A 156 -8.01 21.72 -8.28
C ALA A 156 -8.33 23.18 -7.92
N ASN A 157 -8.23 23.54 -6.64
CA ASN A 157 -8.28 24.95 -6.24
C ASN A 157 -6.96 25.64 -6.62
N GLU A 158 -7.13 26.79 -7.25
CA GLU A 158 -6.12 27.67 -7.81
C GLU A 158 -5.05 28.05 -6.78
N ARG A 159 -3.83 27.52 -6.98
CA ARG A 159 -2.64 28.03 -6.30
C ARG A 159 -2.29 29.38 -6.90
N ARG A 160 -2.51 30.44 -6.12
CA ARG A 160 -1.88 31.74 -6.36
C ARG A 160 -0.38 31.59 -6.11
N THR A 161 0.36 31.33 -7.18
CA THR A 161 1.81 31.51 -7.21
C THR A 161 2.10 33.00 -7.09
N LYS A 162 2.83 33.38 -6.04
CA LYS A 162 3.70 34.56 -6.11
C LYS A 162 5.10 34.09 -5.74
N ASP A 163 5.96 34.09 -6.75
CA ASP A 163 7.39 33.99 -6.63
C ASP A 163 7.90 34.95 -5.56
N VAL A 164 8.60 34.41 -4.56
CA VAL A 164 9.59 35.16 -3.80
C VAL A 164 10.82 34.26 -3.62
N ARG A 165 11.75 34.46 -4.56
CA ARG A 165 13.21 34.44 -4.43
C ARG A 165 13.79 33.70 -3.21
N SER A 166 14.53 32.62 -3.51
CA SER A 166 15.51 31.99 -2.63
C SER A 166 16.27 33.01 -1.79
N THR A 167 16.14 32.90 -0.48
CA THR A 167 17.15 33.36 0.48
C THR A 167 17.45 32.17 1.37
N ALA A 168 18.60 31.55 1.09
CA ALA A 168 19.25 30.65 2.03
C ALA A 168 19.43 31.42 3.33
N THR A 169 18.70 31.03 4.37
CA THR A 169 18.92 31.57 5.70
C THR A 169 20.12 30.81 6.25
N GLN A 170 21.25 31.52 6.31
CA GLN A 170 22.41 31.18 7.11
C GLN A 170 21.93 30.83 8.52
N THR A 171 22.19 29.61 8.97
CA THR A 171 22.25 29.32 10.39
C THR A 171 23.57 29.91 10.88
N ASP A 172 23.50 30.93 11.71
CA ASP A 172 24.65 31.54 12.37
C ASP A 172 25.50 30.46 13.05
N ASP A 173 26.77 30.47 12.70
CA ASP A 173 27.84 29.78 13.40
C ASP A 173 27.92 30.32 14.83
N TYR A 174 27.29 29.61 15.77
CA TYR A 174 27.69 29.69 17.18
C TYR A 174 28.76 28.63 17.41
N GLU A 175 30.00 28.98 17.10
CA GLU A 175 31.20 28.33 17.65
C GLU A 175 31.24 28.57 19.16
N GLY A 176 30.49 27.75 19.89
CA GLY A 176 30.64 27.54 21.32
C GLY A 176 31.48 26.30 21.55
N ASN A 177 32.79 26.49 21.72
CA ASN A 177 33.76 25.49 22.14
C ASN A 177 33.27 24.68 23.35
N SER A 178 32.74 23.49 23.11
CA SER A 178 32.86 22.35 24.02
C SER A 178 32.80 21.08 23.18
N ALA A 179 33.99 20.59 22.81
CA ALA A 179 34.15 19.18 22.47
C ALA A 179 33.96 18.35 23.75
N GLU A 180 32.75 18.35 24.30
CA GLU A 180 32.32 17.28 25.19
C GLU A 180 32.23 16.01 24.34
N HIS A 181 32.97 14.98 24.77
CA HIS A 181 33.01 13.67 24.14
C HIS A 181 31.63 13.26 23.62
N CYS A 182 31.47 13.24 22.29
CA CYS A 182 30.29 12.67 21.65
C CYS A 182 30.17 11.21 22.12
N ALA A 183 29.22 10.94 23.03
CA ALA A 183 28.91 9.57 23.44
C ALA A 183 28.61 8.72 22.20
N LYS A 184 28.95 7.42 22.25
CA LYS A 184 28.99 6.50 21.09
C LYS A 184 27.76 6.67 20.19
N ALA A 185 27.91 7.43 19.10
CA ALA A 185 26.85 7.73 18.14
C ALA A 185 26.41 6.45 17.39
N GLN A 186 25.19 5.99 17.66
CA GLN A 186 24.56 4.90 16.93
C GLN A 186 23.55 5.42 15.91
N THR A 187 22.87 6.52 16.20
CA THR A 187 21.91 7.13 15.28
C THR A 187 22.55 7.61 13.98
N ILE A 188 21.88 7.32 12.88
CA ILE A 188 22.23 7.77 11.53
C ILE A 188 21.09 8.63 10.98
N VAL A 189 21.40 9.81 10.47
CA VAL A 189 20.48 10.69 9.74
C VAL A 189 21.15 11.09 8.43
N ASN A 190 20.49 10.88 7.29
CA ASN A 190 21.05 11.16 5.97
C ASN A 190 22.46 10.58 5.76
N GLY A 191 22.69 9.35 6.24
CA GLY A 191 23.98 8.64 6.15
C GLY A 191 25.07 9.14 7.11
N ARG A 192 24.79 10.08 8.01
CA ARG A 192 25.76 10.62 8.98
C ARG A 192 25.43 10.19 10.40
N LYS A 193 26.44 9.77 11.16
CA LYS A 193 26.30 9.48 12.58
C LYS A 193 26.04 10.75 13.39
N VAL A 194 25.16 10.66 14.37
CA VAL A 194 24.79 11.78 15.24
C VAL A 194 24.97 11.41 16.71
N CYS A 195 25.46 12.35 17.52
CA CYS A 195 25.70 12.13 18.93
C CYS A 195 24.44 11.73 19.69
N ALA A 196 24.61 10.82 20.66
CA ALA A 196 23.56 10.44 21.58
C ALA A 196 23.04 11.68 22.35
N GLY A 197 21.73 11.73 22.60
CA GLY A 197 21.06 12.83 23.29
C GLY A 197 20.75 14.06 22.44
N LYS A 198 21.32 14.21 21.23
CA LYS A 198 21.03 15.36 20.35
C LYS A 198 19.58 15.29 19.86
N LEU A 199 18.84 16.39 19.97
CA LEU A 199 17.51 16.55 19.36
C LEU A 199 17.66 16.61 17.83
N LEU A 200 16.98 15.72 17.13
CA LEU A 200 17.07 15.51 15.67
C LEU A 200 15.84 16.03 14.92
N PHE A 201 14.68 15.87 15.53
CA PHE A 201 13.40 16.30 14.98
C PHE A 201 12.48 16.71 16.12
N GLU A 202 11.75 17.80 15.94
CA GLU A 202 10.71 18.24 16.87
C GLU A 202 9.55 18.86 16.11
N ASP A 203 8.33 18.56 16.55
CA ASP A 203 7.16 19.38 16.28
C ASP A 203 6.30 19.51 17.53
N ASN A 204 5.97 20.74 17.92
CA ASN A 204 5.08 21.06 19.03
C ASN A 204 3.71 21.56 18.53
N PHE A 205 3.44 21.47 17.21
CA PHE A 205 2.14 21.79 16.60
C PHE A 205 1.57 23.19 16.93
N ASN A 206 2.42 24.14 17.29
CA ASN A 206 2.04 25.53 17.65
C ASN A 206 1.64 26.40 16.43
N GLY A 207 1.68 25.86 15.21
CA GLY A 207 1.31 26.57 14.00
C GLY A 207 -0.19 26.80 13.84
N ARG A 208 -0.60 27.50 12.79
CA ARG A 208 -2.02 27.62 12.39
C ARG A 208 -2.49 26.46 11.49
N SER A 209 -1.54 25.75 10.89
CA SER A 209 -1.75 24.63 9.99
C SER A 209 -0.57 23.67 10.12
N ILE A 210 -0.72 22.47 9.57
CA ILE A 210 0.35 21.46 9.51
C ILE A 210 1.55 22.05 8.76
N ASP A 211 2.75 21.92 9.32
CA ASP A 211 3.98 22.33 8.64
C ASP A 211 4.35 21.32 7.56
N LEU A 212 3.98 21.62 6.31
CA LEU A 212 4.23 20.75 5.15
C LEU A 212 5.72 20.58 4.81
N ARG A 213 6.61 21.34 5.45
CA ARG A 213 8.07 21.11 5.35
C ARG A 213 8.52 19.96 6.25
N LYS A 214 7.74 19.63 7.28
CA LYS A 214 7.98 18.52 8.20
C LYS A 214 7.10 17.32 7.88
N TRP A 215 5.86 17.53 7.45
CA TRP A 215 4.87 16.47 7.31
C TRP A 215 4.28 16.42 5.91
N ARG A 216 4.24 15.23 5.33
CA ARG A 216 3.38 14.92 4.20
C ARG A 216 2.05 14.40 4.72
N ILE A 217 0.93 14.90 4.20
CA ILE A 217 -0.40 14.35 4.47
C ILE A 217 -0.65 13.21 3.47
N GLU A 218 -1.13 12.07 3.96
CA GLU A 218 -1.43 10.91 3.13
C GLU A 218 -2.83 11.03 2.49
N ASN A 219 -2.89 10.85 1.18
CA ASN A 219 -4.12 10.82 0.38
C ASN A 219 -4.16 9.47 -0.35
N ARG A 220 -4.74 8.46 0.31
CA ARG A 220 -4.79 7.09 -0.22
C ARG A 220 -5.78 6.23 0.56
N PHE A 221 -6.19 5.14 -0.06
CA PHE A 221 -6.83 4.04 0.66
C PHE A 221 -5.81 3.33 1.55
N ALA A 222 -6.26 2.87 2.72
CA ALA A 222 -5.53 1.84 3.44
C ALA A 222 -5.47 0.55 2.60
N SER A 223 -4.36 -0.17 2.73
CA SER A 223 -4.01 -1.30 1.88
C SER A 223 -3.20 -2.34 2.66
N ASP A 224 -2.63 -3.30 1.96
CA ASP A 224 -1.87 -4.39 2.56
C ASP A 224 -0.75 -3.89 3.48
N PRO A 225 -0.45 -4.63 4.57
CA PRO A 225 -1.09 -5.89 4.95
C PRO A 225 -2.38 -5.71 5.76
N ASP A 226 -2.52 -4.64 6.54
CA ASP A 226 -3.60 -4.52 7.54
C ASP A 226 -4.99 -4.28 6.97
N ASN A 227 -5.06 -3.63 5.79
CA ASN A 227 -6.30 -3.26 5.12
C ASN A 227 -7.30 -2.62 6.09
N GLU A 228 -6.87 -1.59 6.83
CA GLU A 228 -7.78 -0.83 7.67
C GLU A 228 -8.98 -0.33 6.87
N PHE A 229 -10.12 -0.15 7.54
CA PHE A 229 -11.37 0.24 6.90
C PHE A 229 -11.47 1.76 6.72
N VAL A 230 -10.35 2.38 6.37
CA VAL A 230 -10.20 3.84 6.30
C VAL A 230 -9.68 4.33 4.94
N VAL A 231 -10.05 5.56 4.63
CA VAL A 231 -9.48 6.39 3.58
C VAL A 231 -8.73 7.54 4.27
N TYR A 232 -7.43 7.67 4.00
CA TYR A 232 -6.65 8.82 4.46
C TYR A 232 -6.82 9.97 3.47
N ALA A 233 -7.20 11.15 3.96
CA ALA A 233 -7.37 12.35 3.15
C ALA A 233 -7.11 13.64 3.94
N ASP A 234 -6.77 14.72 3.24
CA ASP A 234 -6.42 16.04 3.79
C ASP A 234 -7.63 16.94 4.10
N PHE A 235 -8.69 16.36 4.67
CA PHE A 235 -9.89 17.09 5.00
C PHE A 235 -9.84 17.75 6.38
N PRO A 236 -10.26 19.02 6.51
CA PRO A 236 -10.18 19.77 7.78
C PRO A 236 -11.05 19.16 8.89
N GLU A 237 -12.08 18.38 8.55
CA GLU A 237 -12.89 17.63 9.52
C GLU A 237 -12.16 16.41 10.10
N ASN A 238 -11.10 15.94 9.41
CA ASN A 238 -10.33 14.76 9.76
C ASN A 238 -8.94 15.09 10.29
N ILE A 239 -8.35 16.23 9.88
CA ILE A 239 -7.06 16.67 10.37
C ILE A 239 -6.93 18.19 10.45
N MET A 240 -6.52 18.69 11.60
CA MET A 240 -6.26 20.12 11.81
C MET A 240 -5.30 20.38 12.96
N ILE A 241 -4.77 21.59 13.03
CA ILE A 241 -4.11 22.11 14.23
C ILE A 241 -5.14 22.91 15.02
N GLN A 242 -5.38 22.54 16.26
CA GLN A 242 -6.33 23.21 17.15
C GLN A 242 -5.70 23.40 18.53
N ASN A 243 -5.60 24.65 19.00
CA ASN A 243 -5.05 25.00 20.31
C ASN A 243 -3.62 24.45 20.57
N GLY A 244 -2.76 24.49 19.56
CA GLY A 244 -1.39 23.96 19.66
C GLY A 244 -1.30 22.43 19.59
N LEU A 245 -2.38 21.74 19.23
CA LEU A 245 -2.43 20.28 19.12
C LEU A 245 -2.69 19.88 17.68
N LEU A 246 -2.05 18.80 17.23
CA LEU A 246 -2.51 18.07 16.06
C LEU A 246 -3.73 17.23 16.46
N ALA A 247 -4.86 17.49 15.82
CA ALA A 247 -6.09 16.73 15.98
C ALA A 247 -6.34 15.85 14.75
N ILE A 248 -6.48 14.54 14.95
CA ILE A 248 -6.87 13.58 13.91
C ILE A 248 -8.15 12.88 14.32
N ARG A 249 -9.20 13.01 13.52
CA ARG A 249 -10.55 12.51 13.83
C ARG A 249 -11.08 11.61 12.70
N PRO A 250 -11.58 10.41 13.04
CA PRO A 250 -12.32 9.60 12.07
C PRO A 250 -13.77 10.12 11.92
N THR A 251 -14.26 10.14 10.69
CA THR A 251 -15.66 10.47 10.32
C THR A 251 -16.18 9.47 9.30
N LEU A 252 -17.48 9.48 8.99
CA LEU A 252 -18.00 8.56 7.97
C LEU A 252 -17.71 9.09 6.57
N PHE A 253 -17.33 8.19 5.66
CA PHE A 253 -17.13 8.54 4.26
C PHE A 253 -18.39 9.15 3.64
N GLU A 254 -19.57 8.58 3.95
CA GLU A 254 -20.86 9.05 3.43
C GLU A 254 -21.35 10.36 4.08
N GLU A 255 -20.82 10.77 5.22
CA GLU A 255 -21.13 12.11 5.76
C GLU A 255 -20.57 13.21 4.86
N LYS A 256 -19.41 12.95 4.24
CA LYS A 256 -18.76 13.91 3.35
C LYS A 256 -19.22 13.78 1.89
N PHE A 257 -19.33 12.56 1.39
CA PHE A 257 -19.60 12.28 -0.03
C PHE A 257 -21.06 11.92 -0.34
N GLY A 258 -21.90 11.85 0.68
CA GLY A 258 -23.32 11.58 0.56
C GLY A 258 -23.70 10.11 0.69
N PRO A 259 -24.99 9.80 0.93
CA PRO A 259 -25.47 8.43 1.10
C PRO A 259 -25.19 7.55 -0.11
N GLY A 260 -24.71 6.33 0.12
CA GLY A 260 -24.41 5.35 -0.92
C GLY A 260 -23.07 5.57 -1.63
N ALA A 261 -22.31 6.62 -1.31
CA ALA A 261 -20.99 6.86 -1.87
C ALA A 261 -20.03 5.68 -1.63
N THR A 262 -20.24 4.88 -0.57
CA THR A 262 -19.40 3.70 -0.31
C THR A 262 -19.54 2.58 -1.35
N THR A 263 -20.58 2.64 -2.17
CA THR A 263 -20.86 1.67 -3.24
C THR A 263 -20.46 2.15 -4.63
N GLN A 264 -19.87 3.34 -4.73
CA GLN A 264 -19.46 3.96 -5.99
C GLN A 264 -17.96 3.82 -6.23
N GLN A 265 -17.48 4.32 -7.36
CA GLN A 265 -16.05 4.46 -7.61
C GLN A 265 -15.52 5.70 -6.90
N PHE A 266 -14.33 5.59 -6.30
CA PHE A 266 -13.57 6.74 -5.82
C PHE A 266 -12.13 6.66 -6.33
N ARG A 267 -11.62 7.82 -6.75
CA ARG A 267 -10.28 7.98 -7.30
C ARG A 267 -9.64 9.22 -6.72
N PHE A 268 -8.46 9.05 -6.15
CA PHE A 268 -7.53 10.15 -5.93
C PHE A 268 -6.91 10.57 -7.27
N GLY A 269 -6.83 11.87 -7.50
CA GLY A 269 -6.17 12.48 -8.64
C GLY A 269 -4.64 12.42 -8.52
N GLU A 270 -3.97 13.52 -8.87
CA GLU A 270 -2.52 13.66 -8.76
C GLU A 270 -2.03 13.74 -7.31
N GLU A 271 -2.94 14.00 -6.37
CA GLU A 271 -2.66 14.09 -4.94
C GLU A 271 -2.45 12.74 -4.27
N CYS A 272 -2.69 11.62 -4.97
CA CYS A 272 -2.54 10.30 -4.37
C CYS A 272 -1.10 10.06 -3.87
N THR A 273 -0.97 9.69 -2.59
CA THR A 273 0.34 9.40 -1.98
C THR A 273 0.74 7.93 -2.03
N GLY A 274 -0.17 7.06 -2.47
CA GLY A 274 0.08 5.63 -2.69
C GLY A 274 0.69 5.31 -4.05
N HIS A 275 0.77 4.01 -4.40
CA HIS A 275 1.28 3.62 -5.70
C HIS A 275 0.30 4.00 -6.81
N SER A 276 0.75 4.80 -7.78
CA SER A 276 -0.12 5.25 -8.88
C SER A 276 -0.79 4.07 -9.60
N SER A 277 -2.06 4.22 -9.95
CA SER A 277 -2.87 3.15 -10.58
C SER A 277 -3.03 1.86 -9.76
N SER A 278 -2.71 1.86 -8.46
CA SER A 278 -3.00 0.75 -7.53
C SER A 278 -4.32 0.96 -6.79
N ARG A 279 -4.67 -0.02 -5.94
CA ARG A 279 -5.79 0.06 -4.98
C ARG A 279 -5.62 1.13 -3.91
N ASP A 280 -4.44 1.74 -3.81
CA ASP A 280 -4.18 2.88 -2.91
C ASP A 280 -4.78 4.18 -3.47
N CYS A 281 -4.92 4.29 -4.80
CA CYS A 281 -5.39 5.52 -5.45
C CYS A 281 -6.77 5.37 -6.09
N ILE A 282 -7.15 4.16 -6.50
CA ILE A 282 -8.40 3.91 -7.23
C ILE A 282 -9.09 2.69 -6.62
N ARG A 283 -10.36 2.86 -6.26
CA ARG A 283 -11.25 1.76 -5.89
C ARG A 283 -12.51 1.83 -6.75
N ASP A 284 -12.79 0.75 -7.48
CA ASP A 284 -13.99 0.62 -8.30
C ASP A 284 -14.77 -0.59 -7.82
N THR A 285 -15.81 -0.33 -7.03
CA THR A 285 -16.67 -1.35 -6.40
C THR A 285 -17.33 -2.29 -7.41
N LYS A 286 -17.51 -1.87 -8.67
CA LYS A 286 -18.04 -2.71 -9.76
C LYS A 286 -17.04 -3.75 -10.23
N ILE A 287 -15.75 -3.50 -10.04
CA ILE A 287 -14.64 -4.37 -10.46
C ILE A 287 -14.12 -5.18 -9.26
N ASP A 288 -14.02 -4.54 -8.11
CA ASP A 288 -13.32 -5.07 -6.95
C ASP A 288 -14.18 -6.00 -6.09
N PHE A 289 -15.49 -6.10 -6.36
CA PHE A 289 -16.49 -6.77 -5.50
C PHE A 289 -16.38 -6.38 -4.02
N ASP A 290 -15.90 -5.16 -3.81
CA ASP A 290 -15.53 -4.58 -2.53
C ASP A 290 -16.26 -3.24 -2.38
N MET A 291 -16.18 -2.62 -1.20
CA MET A 291 -16.69 -1.27 -0.98
C MET A 291 -15.57 -0.27 -0.81
N ILE A 292 -15.87 1.01 -1.03
CA ILE A 292 -15.00 2.07 -0.53
C ILE A 292 -14.95 1.94 1.00
N PRO A 293 -13.75 2.00 1.63
CA PRO A 293 -13.65 1.97 3.08
C PRO A 293 -14.57 3.02 3.71
N PRO A 294 -15.44 2.65 4.67
CA PRO A 294 -16.55 3.48 5.11
C PRO A 294 -16.14 4.65 6.04
N VAL A 295 -14.87 4.76 6.40
CA VAL A 295 -14.36 5.76 7.34
C VAL A 295 -13.37 6.67 6.63
N LEU A 296 -13.53 7.98 6.81
CA LEU A 296 -12.51 8.98 6.48
C LEU A 296 -11.70 9.29 7.73
N THR A 297 -10.39 9.42 7.56
CA THR A 297 -9.45 9.79 8.62
C THR A 297 -8.22 10.44 7.98
N ALA A 298 -7.17 10.69 8.76
CA ALA A 298 -5.91 11.18 8.23
C ALA A 298 -4.71 10.41 8.79
N GLN A 299 -3.63 10.46 8.02
CA GLN A 299 -2.30 10.04 8.42
C GLN A 299 -1.31 11.08 7.88
N ILE A 300 -0.32 11.45 8.69
CA ILE A 300 0.79 12.31 8.28
C ILE A 300 2.12 11.60 8.51
N THR A 301 3.09 11.88 7.64
CA THR A 301 4.38 11.18 7.64
C THR A 301 5.56 12.13 7.45
N THR A 302 6.72 11.78 7.99
CA THR A 302 7.96 12.55 7.77
C THR A 302 8.77 12.06 6.57
N ILE A 303 8.22 11.19 5.72
CA ILE A 303 8.95 10.52 4.62
C ILE A 303 9.66 11.47 3.65
N THR A 304 9.15 12.70 3.47
CA THR A 304 9.74 13.70 2.58
C THR A 304 10.76 14.62 3.27
N SER A 305 10.84 14.60 4.60
CA SER A 305 11.54 15.62 5.40
C SER A 305 12.59 15.04 6.36
N PHE A 306 12.28 13.92 7.02
CA PHE A 306 13.09 13.36 8.09
C PHE A 306 13.01 11.83 8.11
N LYS A 307 14.18 11.22 7.96
CA LYS A 307 14.43 9.77 8.02
C LYS A 307 15.63 9.51 8.91
N PHE A 308 15.59 8.43 9.68
CA PHE A 308 16.64 8.10 10.62
C PHE A 308 16.75 6.59 10.81
N THR A 309 17.96 6.12 11.14
CA THR A 309 18.22 4.76 11.62
C THR A 309 18.71 4.85 13.06
N PHE A 310 18.06 4.11 13.97
CA PHE A 310 18.27 4.14 15.43
C PHE A 310 17.98 5.50 16.07
N GLY A 311 17.31 5.52 17.21
CA GLY A 311 16.95 6.76 17.89
C GLY A 311 15.98 6.56 19.04
N LYS A 312 15.72 7.62 19.79
CA LYS A 312 14.67 7.68 20.80
C LYS A 312 13.54 8.57 20.30
N VAL A 313 12.35 8.02 20.15
CA VAL A 313 11.14 8.76 19.76
C VAL A 313 10.26 8.95 20.99
N LEU A 314 9.80 10.17 21.23
CA LEU A 314 8.82 10.53 22.25
C LEU A 314 7.63 11.22 21.60
N ILE A 315 6.42 10.75 21.88
CA ILE A 315 5.17 11.32 21.39
C ILE A 315 4.25 11.55 22.59
N ARG A 316 3.94 12.82 22.87
CA ARG A 316 2.92 13.14 23.87
C ARG A 316 1.57 13.24 23.18
N ALA A 317 0.66 12.32 23.51
CA ALA A 317 -0.64 12.24 22.87
C ALA A 317 -1.73 11.77 23.83
N LYS A 318 -2.96 12.17 23.54
CA LYS A 318 -4.18 11.55 24.03
C LYS A 318 -4.76 10.67 22.92
N LEU A 319 -4.82 9.37 23.19
CA LEU A 319 -5.22 8.36 22.21
C LEU A 319 -6.74 8.42 21.93
N PRO A 320 -7.20 8.02 20.73
CA PRO A 320 -8.61 8.07 20.39
C PRO A 320 -9.42 7.01 21.15
N GLU A 321 -10.64 7.35 21.55
CA GLU A 321 -11.62 6.42 22.14
C GLU A 321 -12.75 6.07 21.16
N GLY A 322 -13.23 4.84 21.22
CA GLY A 322 -14.43 4.40 20.53
C GLY A 322 -14.26 3.01 19.93
N SER A 323 -15.36 2.36 19.60
CA SER A 323 -15.29 0.99 19.07
C SER A 323 -14.57 0.95 17.73
N TRP A 324 -13.62 0.04 17.62
CA TRP A 324 -12.81 -0.29 16.45
C TRP A 324 -11.81 0.78 16.01
N ILE A 325 -11.63 1.87 16.76
CA ILE A 325 -10.63 2.92 16.45
C ILE A 325 -9.31 2.61 17.14
N PHE A 326 -8.17 2.90 16.52
CA PHE A 326 -6.87 2.77 17.19
C PHE A 326 -5.88 3.84 16.71
N PRO A 327 -4.95 4.27 17.57
CA PRO A 327 -3.90 5.20 17.17
C PRO A 327 -2.87 4.51 16.27
N GLN A 328 -2.36 5.25 15.30
CA GLN A 328 -1.22 4.85 14.48
C GLN A 328 -0.04 5.75 14.85
N LEU A 329 0.71 5.37 15.88
CA LEU A 329 1.97 6.00 16.25
C LEU A 329 3.11 5.10 15.78
N TYR A 330 3.54 5.31 14.54
CA TYR A 330 4.37 4.38 13.79
C TYR A 330 5.76 4.93 13.48
N ILE A 331 6.72 4.01 13.39
CA ILE A 331 8.01 4.23 12.73
C ILE A 331 8.04 3.24 11.54
N ILE A 332 8.01 3.78 10.33
CA ILE A 332 7.71 3.09 9.06
C ILE A 332 8.99 3.01 8.21
N PRO A 333 9.31 1.87 7.55
CA PRO A 333 10.51 1.76 6.73
C PRO A 333 10.45 2.72 5.55
N ALA A 334 11.54 3.43 5.29
CA ALA A 334 11.61 4.41 4.20
C ALA A 334 11.66 3.77 2.81
N THR A 335 11.98 2.48 2.73
CA THR A 335 12.02 1.67 1.52
C THR A 335 11.63 0.22 1.82
N ASP A 336 11.20 -0.50 0.79
CA ASP A 336 10.88 -1.93 0.89
C ASP A 336 12.14 -2.83 0.78
N PHE A 337 13.24 -2.44 1.42
CA PHE A 337 14.58 -3.04 1.24
C PHE A 337 14.59 -4.57 1.38
N TYR A 338 13.83 -5.12 2.33
CA TYR A 338 13.73 -6.57 2.57
C TYR A 338 12.49 -7.21 1.92
N GLY A 339 11.67 -6.41 1.24
CA GLY A 339 10.42 -6.83 0.62
C GLY A 339 9.26 -5.89 0.99
N GLN A 340 8.29 -5.82 0.07
CA GLN A 340 7.10 -4.97 0.18
C GLN A 340 6.00 -5.63 1.02
N ASP A 341 5.89 -6.96 0.97
CA ASP A 341 4.75 -7.67 1.53
C ASP A 341 4.95 -8.08 3.00
N SER A 342 3.84 -8.21 3.72
CA SER A 342 3.77 -8.93 4.99
C SER A 342 4.79 -8.51 6.07
N TYR A 343 5.10 -7.21 6.11
CA TYR A 343 6.14 -6.58 6.94
C TYR A 343 7.54 -7.15 6.78
N ALA A 344 7.91 -7.58 5.57
CA ALA A 344 9.27 -8.03 5.30
C ALA A 344 10.31 -6.94 5.61
N SER A 345 9.98 -5.66 5.43
CA SER A 345 10.82 -4.50 5.83
C SER A 345 10.48 -3.92 7.22
N GLY A 346 9.60 -4.59 7.97
CA GLY A 346 9.23 -4.23 9.34
C GLY A 346 8.25 -3.06 9.46
N LEU A 347 7.65 -2.92 10.64
CA LEU A 347 6.94 -1.73 11.11
C LEU A 347 7.09 -1.68 12.64
N MET A 348 7.38 -0.51 13.22
CA MET A 348 7.41 -0.37 14.69
C MET A 348 6.20 0.43 15.16
N ARG A 349 5.52 -0.07 16.19
CA ARG A 349 4.40 0.60 16.84
C ARG A 349 4.87 1.14 18.19
N ILE A 350 4.85 2.46 18.35
CA ILE A 350 5.23 3.12 19.61
C ILE A 350 4.16 2.88 20.66
N ALA A 351 2.89 3.04 20.29
CA ALA A 351 1.75 2.70 21.13
C ALA A 351 0.57 2.22 20.28
N PHE A 352 -0.14 1.23 20.82
CA PHE A 352 -1.35 0.66 20.28
C PHE A 352 -2.28 0.33 21.43
N VAL A 353 -3.49 0.89 21.40
CA VAL A 353 -4.58 0.55 22.29
C VAL A 353 -5.79 0.30 21.38
N PRO A 354 -6.34 -0.92 21.36
CA PRO A 354 -7.49 -1.19 20.52
C PRO A 354 -8.72 -0.51 21.10
N GLY A 355 -9.36 0.34 20.31
CA GLY A 355 -10.63 0.96 20.68
C GLY A 355 -11.74 -0.08 20.61
N GLY A 356 -12.38 -0.33 21.74
CA GLY A 356 -13.41 -1.36 21.88
C GLY A 356 -13.83 -1.48 23.34
N PRO A 357 -14.90 -2.23 23.67
CA PRO A 357 -15.30 -2.44 25.06
C PRO A 357 -14.28 -3.26 25.88
N GLN A 358 -13.37 -3.96 25.21
CA GLN A 358 -12.34 -4.80 25.81
C GLN A 358 -10.96 -4.17 25.60
N PHE A 359 -10.01 -4.53 26.46
CA PHE A 359 -8.58 -4.22 26.32
C PHE A 359 -8.20 -2.72 26.31
N ARG A 360 -9.09 -1.82 26.77
CA ARG A 360 -8.82 -0.37 26.90
C ARG A 360 -7.67 -0.02 27.84
N ASN A 361 -7.33 -0.97 28.71
CA ASN A 361 -6.31 -0.87 29.74
C ASN A 361 -4.99 -1.59 29.34
N GLN A 362 -4.94 -2.12 28.11
CA GLN A 362 -3.78 -2.79 27.53
C GLN A 362 -3.08 -1.84 26.55
N LEU A 363 -1.91 -1.35 26.97
CA LEU A 363 -1.03 -0.61 26.09
C LEU A 363 -0.06 -1.59 25.45
N SER A 364 -0.09 -1.69 24.13
CA SER A 364 0.84 -2.50 23.36
C SER A 364 1.81 -1.64 22.56
N GLY A 365 3.03 -2.12 22.36
CA GLY A 365 4.02 -1.49 21.48
C GLY A 365 5.16 -2.46 21.18
N GLY A 366 5.86 -2.27 20.07
CA GLY A 366 6.93 -3.17 19.64
C GLY A 366 7.07 -3.31 18.13
N LEU A 367 7.51 -4.50 17.69
CA LEU A 367 7.92 -4.76 16.32
C LEU A 367 6.93 -5.68 15.60
N LEU A 368 6.45 -5.25 14.44
CA LEU A 368 5.75 -6.11 13.50
C LEU A 368 6.73 -6.69 12.50
N VAL A 369 6.94 -8.00 12.61
CA VAL A 369 7.84 -8.82 11.77
C VAL A 369 7.08 -9.74 10.82
N SER A 370 5.75 -9.77 10.95
CA SER A 370 4.85 -10.59 10.15
C SER A 370 3.42 -10.06 10.28
N ASP A 371 2.61 -10.32 9.28
CA ASP A 371 1.17 -10.05 9.21
C ASP A 371 0.31 -11.18 9.79
N SER A 372 0.92 -12.34 10.06
CA SER A 372 0.22 -13.55 10.51
C SER A 372 0.64 -13.95 11.92
N GLU A 373 -0.34 -14.40 12.71
CA GLU A 373 -0.11 -14.97 14.03
C GLU A 373 0.56 -16.35 13.97
N PRO A 374 1.38 -16.71 14.98
CA PRO A 374 1.72 -15.94 16.18
C PRO A 374 2.84 -14.91 15.97
N LEU A 375 3.39 -14.82 14.75
CA LEU A 375 4.59 -14.00 14.49
C LEU A 375 4.29 -12.50 14.55
N ARG A 376 3.08 -12.09 14.18
CA ARG A 376 2.63 -10.70 14.28
C ARG A 376 2.75 -10.16 15.71
N CYS A 377 2.26 -10.89 16.70
CA CYS A 377 2.38 -10.49 18.11
C CYS A 377 3.70 -10.90 18.79
N SER A 378 4.55 -11.74 18.17
CA SER A 378 5.72 -12.33 18.82
C SER A 378 6.78 -11.34 19.35
N LYS A 379 6.83 -10.12 18.81
CA LYS A 379 7.73 -9.03 19.23
C LYS A 379 6.97 -7.78 19.66
N MET A 380 5.70 -7.95 20.05
CA MET A 380 4.89 -6.91 20.69
C MET A 380 4.92 -7.11 22.19
N CYS A 381 5.08 -6.02 22.93
CA CYS A 381 4.99 -5.98 24.38
C CYS A 381 3.63 -5.40 24.80
N THR A 382 3.02 -5.96 25.84
CA THR A 382 1.76 -5.47 26.39
C THR A 382 1.92 -5.12 27.87
N LEU A 383 1.60 -3.86 28.20
CA LEU A 383 1.48 -3.36 29.56
C LEU A 383 0.00 -3.34 29.98
N ASN A 384 -0.32 -4.06 31.04
CA ASN A 384 -1.64 -4.02 31.67
C ASN A 384 -1.55 -3.13 32.92
N LYS A 385 -2.21 -1.97 32.91
CA LYS A 385 -2.39 -1.11 34.10
C LYS A 385 -3.88 -0.85 34.26
N ASN A 386 -4.37 -0.61 35.49
CA ASN A 386 -5.78 -0.28 35.72
C ASN A 386 -6.09 1.20 35.39
N VAL A 387 -5.81 1.59 34.14
CA VAL A 387 -6.00 2.93 33.60
C VAL A 387 -6.67 2.84 32.24
N GLN A 388 -7.39 3.88 31.83
CA GLN A 388 -7.89 4.01 30.47
C GLN A 388 -6.90 4.85 29.67
N TRP A 389 -6.13 4.24 28.77
CA TRP A 389 -5.06 4.94 28.05
C TRP A 389 -5.53 6.08 27.12
N SER A 390 -6.84 6.15 26.83
CA SER A 390 -7.44 7.25 26.06
C SER A 390 -7.98 8.40 26.91
N SER A 391 -8.00 8.29 28.25
CA SER A 391 -8.62 9.32 29.09
C SER A 391 -7.77 10.58 29.25
N ASP A 392 -6.44 10.44 29.23
CA ASP A 392 -5.49 11.55 29.43
C ASP A 392 -4.33 11.50 28.42
N TYR A 393 -3.50 12.54 28.43
CA TYR A 393 -2.24 12.60 27.71
C TYR A 393 -1.19 11.75 28.41
N HIS A 394 -0.49 10.96 27.62
CA HIS A 394 0.68 10.21 28.05
C HIS A 394 1.85 10.49 27.11
N VAL A 395 3.06 10.31 27.61
CA VAL A 395 4.27 10.35 26.77
C VAL A 395 4.62 8.92 26.38
N TYR A 396 4.29 8.53 25.16
CA TYR A 396 4.64 7.24 24.60
C TYR A 396 6.02 7.31 23.97
N GLY A 397 6.88 6.34 24.26
CA GLY A 397 8.23 6.35 23.75
C GLY A 397 8.75 5.00 23.29
N LEU A 398 9.74 5.09 22.42
CA LEU A 398 10.46 3.95 21.86
C LEU A 398 11.92 4.34 21.68
N LYS A 399 12.81 3.63 22.37
CA LYS A 399 14.26 3.71 22.14
C LYS A 399 14.69 2.52 21.30
N TRP A 400 15.21 2.78 20.11
CA TRP A 400 15.66 1.77 19.15
C TRP A 400 17.14 1.90 18.88
N THR A 401 17.88 0.83 19.14
CA THR A 401 19.33 0.75 18.95
C THR A 401 19.71 -0.54 18.20
N PRO A 402 20.98 -0.71 17.76
CA PRO A 402 21.46 -1.98 17.23
C PRO A 402 21.34 -3.17 18.19
N GLU A 403 21.24 -2.91 19.50
CA GLU A 403 21.18 -3.92 20.56
C GLU A 403 19.75 -4.34 20.91
N GLY A 404 18.74 -3.53 20.58
CA GLY A 404 17.35 -3.85 20.86
C GLY A 404 16.43 -2.64 20.87
N VAL A 405 15.21 -2.87 21.37
CA VAL A 405 14.18 -1.82 21.48
C VAL A 405 13.61 -1.78 22.89
N TRP A 406 13.52 -0.59 23.47
CA TRP A 406 12.90 -0.36 24.76
C TRP A 406 11.63 0.46 24.58
N MET A 407 10.52 -0.07 25.10
CA MET A 407 9.23 0.58 25.08
C MET A 407 9.01 1.31 26.39
N GLU A 408 8.60 2.57 26.33
CA GLU A 408 8.39 3.41 27.50
C GLU A 408 7.03 4.14 27.43
N VAL A 409 6.47 4.41 28.60
CA VAL A 409 5.32 5.30 28.76
C VAL A 409 5.49 6.09 30.05
N ASP A 410 5.30 7.41 29.98
CA ASP A 410 5.46 8.34 31.11
C ASP A 410 6.79 8.14 31.85
N ASP A 411 7.89 8.12 31.09
CA ASP A 411 9.27 7.91 31.54
C ASP A 411 9.58 6.54 32.17
N GLU A 412 8.62 5.61 32.18
CA GLU A 412 8.82 4.23 32.65
C GLU A 412 9.01 3.26 31.47
N VAL A 413 10.14 2.57 31.44
CA VAL A 413 10.35 1.43 30.51
C VAL A 413 9.53 0.24 31.01
N TYR A 414 8.58 -0.22 30.20
CA TYR A 414 7.75 -1.38 30.53
C TYR A 414 8.15 -2.65 29.77
N CYS A 415 9.01 -2.54 28.76
CA CYS A 415 9.48 -3.69 27.99
C CYS A 415 10.82 -3.44 27.32
N ALA A 416 11.60 -4.51 27.16
CA ALA A 416 12.78 -4.57 26.31
C ALA A 416 12.64 -5.74 25.32
N ILE A 417 12.85 -5.46 24.04
CA ILE A 417 12.81 -6.42 22.94
C ILE A 417 14.25 -6.72 22.53
N ASP A 418 14.73 -7.91 22.92
CA ASP A 418 16.04 -8.41 22.53
C ASP A 418 15.96 -9.08 21.14
N PRO A 419 16.83 -8.68 20.18
CA PRO A 419 16.93 -9.37 18.90
C PRO A 419 17.56 -10.78 19.02
N GLY A 420 18.15 -11.17 20.15
CA GLY A 420 18.85 -12.45 20.31
C GLY A 420 19.97 -12.58 19.29
N GLU A 421 20.23 -13.75 18.72
CA GLU A 421 21.20 -13.87 17.60
C GLU A 421 20.79 -13.10 16.33
N GLY A 422 19.54 -12.63 16.27
CA GLY A 422 18.98 -11.83 15.20
C GLY A 422 17.50 -12.12 15.01
N LEU A 423 16.71 -11.10 14.67
CA LEU A 423 15.24 -11.24 14.52
C LEU A 423 14.85 -12.24 13.43
N TYR A 424 15.74 -12.53 12.46
CA TYR A 424 15.54 -13.54 11.43
C TYR A 424 15.18 -14.93 12.01
N ARG A 425 15.73 -15.28 13.19
CA ARG A 425 15.41 -16.54 13.89
C ARG A 425 13.91 -16.65 14.21
N THR A 426 13.28 -15.53 14.54
CA THR A 426 11.84 -15.46 14.89
C THR A 426 10.97 -15.90 13.72
N ILE A 427 11.34 -15.52 12.50
CA ILE A 427 10.54 -15.78 11.30
C ILE A 427 11.03 -16.99 10.48
N GLN A 428 12.20 -17.55 10.82
CA GLN A 428 12.91 -18.57 10.02
C GLN A 428 12.04 -19.78 9.65
N SER A 429 11.21 -20.26 10.58
CA SER A 429 10.37 -21.46 10.36
C SER A 429 9.17 -21.21 9.44
N ARG A 430 8.65 -19.98 9.37
CA ARG A 430 7.44 -19.63 8.61
C ARG A 430 7.74 -18.87 7.32
N LYS A 431 8.81 -18.06 7.32
CA LYS A 431 9.22 -17.18 6.21
C LYS A 431 10.74 -17.33 5.94
N PRO A 432 11.24 -18.52 5.60
CA PRO A 432 12.68 -18.80 5.49
C PRO A 432 13.40 -17.93 4.45
N GLN A 433 12.72 -17.55 3.36
CA GLN A 433 13.31 -16.68 2.34
C GLN A 433 13.57 -15.27 2.88
N ILE A 434 12.60 -14.67 3.56
CA ILE A 434 12.75 -13.36 4.19
C ILE A 434 13.76 -13.42 5.35
N ALA A 435 13.71 -14.49 6.15
CA ALA A 435 14.69 -14.71 7.22
C ALA A 435 16.13 -14.72 6.69
N ASN A 436 16.37 -15.37 5.55
CA ASN A 436 17.68 -15.39 4.91
C ASN A 436 18.12 -13.98 4.47
N LEU A 437 17.21 -13.16 3.93
CA LEU A 437 17.53 -11.76 3.59
C LEU A 437 17.93 -10.94 4.83
N TRP A 438 17.21 -11.11 5.94
CA TRP A 438 17.55 -10.44 7.20
C TRP A 438 18.90 -10.94 7.75
N GLN A 439 19.17 -12.24 7.67
CA GLN A 439 20.44 -12.81 8.10
C GLN A 439 21.62 -12.27 7.26
N LEU A 440 21.45 -12.15 5.95
CA LEU A 440 22.48 -11.64 5.03
C LEU A 440 22.83 -10.16 5.25
N SER A 441 21.97 -9.38 5.92
CA SER A 441 22.29 -8.01 6.29
C SER A 441 23.48 -7.90 7.26
N GLY A 442 23.75 -8.96 8.03
CA GLY A 442 24.70 -8.95 9.14
C GLY A 442 24.22 -8.22 10.40
N SER A 443 23.06 -7.57 10.37
CA SER A 443 22.48 -6.88 11.52
C SER A 443 21.56 -7.82 12.32
N ARG A 444 21.73 -7.84 13.65
CA ARG A 444 20.80 -8.53 14.56
C ARG A 444 19.40 -7.90 14.54
N MET A 445 19.32 -6.61 14.21
CA MET A 445 18.08 -5.84 14.19
C MET A 445 17.37 -5.84 12.85
N ALA A 446 17.91 -6.44 11.78
CA ALA A 446 17.20 -6.53 10.51
C ALA A 446 15.81 -7.17 10.71
N PRO A 447 14.73 -6.55 10.19
CA PRO A 447 14.71 -5.52 9.14
C PRO A 447 14.80 -4.07 9.63
N PHE A 448 14.87 -3.84 10.95
CA PHE A 448 14.96 -2.54 11.60
C PHE A 448 16.41 -2.06 11.70
N ASP A 449 17.10 -2.06 10.56
CA ASP A 449 18.51 -1.66 10.41
C ASP A 449 18.72 -0.75 9.18
N LYS A 450 17.64 -0.21 8.64
CA LYS A 450 17.59 0.75 7.54
C LYS A 450 16.97 2.06 8.00
N ASP A 451 16.85 3.04 7.11
CA ASP A 451 16.18 4.30 7.42
C ASP A 451 14.67 4.09 7.58
N PHE A 452 14.12 4.66 8.64
CA PHE A 452 12.69 4.73 8.90
C PHE A 452 12.25 6.20 9.04
N TYR A 453 10.96 6.44 8.93
CA TYR A 453 10.32 7.75 9.13
C TYR A 453 9.13 7.62 10.08
N LEU A 454 8.65 8.74 10.61
CA LEU A 454 7.52 8.76 11.54
C LEU A 454 6.19 8.79 10.78
N GLY A 455 5.19 8.09 11.30
CA GLY A 455 3.80 8.17 10.86
C GLY A 455 2.85 8.40 12.04
N LEU A 456 1.98 9.40 11.94
CA LEU A 456 0.92 9.68 12.91
C LEU A 456 -0.43 9.59 12.21
N GLY A 457 -1.36 8.80 12.74
CA GLY A 457 -2.69 8.67 12.15
C GLY A 457 -3.68 8.00 13.09
N VAL A 458 -4.89 7.81 12.58
CA VAL A 458 -5.94 7.04 13.26
C VAL A 458 -6.45 5.97 12.30
N GLY A 459 -6.34 4.71 12.71
CA GLY A 459 -6.87 3.55 11.99
C GLY A 459 -8.23 3.13 12.54
N VAL A 460 -9.02 2.44 11.72
CA VAL A 460 -10.29 1.84 12.13
C VAL A 460 -10.44 0.44 11.52
N GLY A 461 -10.83 -0.53 12.33
CA GLY A 461 -11.08 -1.90 11.87
C GLY A 461 -9.83 -2.56 11.29
N GLY A 462 -9.97 -3.29 10.19
CA GLY A 462 -8.87 -4.02 9.54
C GLY A 462 -8.84 -5.52 9.86
N HIS A 463 -7.91 -6.23 9.23
CA HIS A 463 -7.91 -7.70 9.21
C HIS A 463 -7.23 -8.38 10.39
N TYR A 464 -6.32 -7.70 11.09
CA TYR A 464 -5.43 -8.41 12.04
C TYR A 464 -5.48 -7.90 13.48
N ASP A 465 -5.82 -6.62 13.70
CA ASP A 465 -5.68 -6.01 15.03
C ASP A 465 -6.82 -6.31 16.01
N PHE A 466 -7.94 -6.86 15.52
CA PHE A 466 -9.12 -7.17 16.34
C PHE A 466 -9.44 -8.67 16.41
N HIS A 467 -8.47 -9.55 16.15
CA HIS A 467 -8.69 -11.01 16.09
C HIS A 467 -9.20 -11.62 17.41
N GLN A 468 -8.89 -11.00 18.56
CA GLN A 468 -9.27 -11.49 19.90
C GLN A 468 -10.59 -10.92 20.44
N PHE A 469 -11.25 -10.02 19.69
CA PHE A 469 -12.43 -9.31 20.18
C PHE A 469 -13.71 -10.12 20.02
N ASN A 470 -14.42 -10.30 21.13
CA ASN A 470 -15.77 -10.85 21.10
C ASN A 470 -16.77 -9.80 20.59
N GLY A 471 -17.74 -10.22 19.79
CA GLY A 471 -18.76 -9.32 19.23
C GLY A 471 -18.26 -8.43 18.07
N LYS A 472 -17.07 -8.70 17.54
CA LYS A 472 -16.57 -8.08 16.30
C LYS A 472 -17.54 -8.34 15.14
N PRO A 473 -18.01 -7.30 14.41
CA PRO A 473 -19.03 -7.47 13.37
C PRO A 473 -18.50 -7.99 12.04
N TRP A 474 -17.18 -8.17 11.88
CA TRP A 474 -16.57 -8.72 10.66
C TRP A 474 -15.69 -9.93 10.95
N LYS A 475 -15.43 -10.70 9.89
CA LYS A 475 -14.49 -11.82 9.90
C LYS A 475 -13.17 -11.37 9.30
N ASP A 476 -12.06 -11.72 9.96
CA ASP A 476 -10.71 -11.45 9.45
C ASP A 476 -10.51 -12.12 8.09
N LEU A 477 -9.89 -11.40 7.15
CA LEU A 477 -9.67 -11.84 5.76
C LEU A 477 -10.96 -12.23 5.00
N GLY A 478 -12.14 -11.88 5.54
CA GLY A 478 -13.41 -12.12 4.88
C GLY A 478 -13.61 -11.13 3.73
N VAL A 479 -13.99 -11.62 2.55
CA VAL A 479 -14.30 -10.79 1.37
C VAL A 479 -15.40 -9.75 1.60
N LYS A 480 -16.21 -9.90 2.67
CA LYS A 480 -17.26 -8.95 3.06
C LYS A 480 -16.94 -8.21 4.37
N ALA A 481 -15.69 -8.21 4.84
CA ALA A 481 -15.35 -7.68 6.16
C ALA A 481 -15.73 -6.20 6.32
N MET A 482 -15.34 -5.35 5.36
CA MET A 482 -15.75 -3.94 5.35
C MET A 482 -17.27 -3.79 5.26
N PHE A 483 -17.95 -4.60 4.45
CA PHE A 483 -19.41 -4.56 4.33
C PHE A 483 -20.13 -4.88 5.64
N THR A 484 -19.71 -5.95 6.33
CA THR A 484 -20.34 -6.32 7.61
C THR A 484 -20.00 -5.33 8.72
N PHE A 485 -18.79 -4.76 8.70
CA PHE A 485 -18.42 -3.62 9.56
C PHE A 485 -19.36 -2.43 9.31
N TRP A 486 -19.53 -2.00 8.06
CA TRP A 486 -20.40 -0.89 7.68
C TRP A 486 -21.87 -1.13 8.05
N LYS A 487 -22.38 -2.33 7.80
CA LYS A 487 -23.76 -2.72 8.15
C LYS A 487 -24.02 -2.70 9.66
N ALA A 488 -22.98 -2.81 10.48
CA ALA A 488 -23.09 -2.77 11.93
C ALA A 488 -22.89 -1.36 12.53
N ARG A 489 -22.83 -0.31 11.71
CA ARG A 489 -22.54 1.08 12.17
C ARG A 489 -23.43 1.58 13.29
N ASP A 490 -24.71 1.20 13.29
CA ASP A 490 -25.64 1.63 14.33
C ASP A 490 -25.26 1.08 15.72
N LYS A 491 -24.37 0.08 15.79
CA LYS A 491 -23.82 -0.47 17.03
C LYS A 491 -22.53 0.20 17.49
N TRP A 492 -21.67 0.63 16.56
CA TRP A 492 -20.34 1.14 16.90
C TRP A 492 -20.20 2.65 16.75
N TYR A 493 -20.84 3.27 15.75
CA TYR A 493 -20.72 4.69 15.51
C TYR A 493 -21.24 5.57 16.67
N PRO A 494 -22.32 5.19 17.40
CA PRO A 494 -22.74 5.92 18.59
C PRO A 494 -21.71 5.96 19.72
N THR A 495 -20.69 5.07 19.69
CA THR A 495 -19.59 5.11 20.66
C THR A 495 -18.54 6.16 20.30
N TRP A 496 -18.62 6.77 19.11
CA TRP A 496 -17.69 7.79 18.65
C TRP A 496 -18.19 9.19 18.99
N ASN A 497 -17.33 10.02 19.53
CA ASN A 497 -17.66 11.38 19.96
C ASN A 497 -16.41 12.27 19.89
N VAL A 498 -16.41 13.41 20.58
CA VAL A 498 -15.24 14.31 20.61
C VAL A 498 -13.96 13.60 21.09
N ASN A 499 -14.07 12.64 22.01
CA ASN A 499 -12.95 11.83 22.51
C ASN A 499 -12.44 10.77 21.50
N SER A 500 -13.11 10.58 20.37
CA SER A 500 -12.60 9.77 19.26
C SER A 500 -11.51 10.46 18.45
N THR A 501 -11.25 11.72 18.77
CA THR A 501 -10.14 12.49 18.20
C THR A 501 -8.85 12.11 18.90
N MET A 502 -7.84 11.68 18.15
CA MET A 502 -6.48 11.60 18.65
C MET A 502 -5.90 13.01 18.70
N LEU A 503 -5.33 13.39 19.84
CA LEU A 503 -4.69 14.69 20.04
C LEU A 503 -3.21 14.49 20.31
N VAL A 504 -2.34 15.08 19.49
CA VAL A 504 -0.88 15.03 19.68
C VAL A 504 -0.39 16.42 20.04
N ASP A 505 0.31 16.51 21.17
CA ASP A 505 0.89 17.75 21.69
C ASP A 505 2.29 17.98 21.13
N TYR A 506 3.15 16.97 21.19
CA TYR A 506 4.45 17.06 20.55
C TYR A 506 4.98 15.71 20.08
N VAL A 507 5.93 15.79 19.15
CA VAL A 507 6.82 14.69 18.75
C VAL A 507 8.26 15.14 18.84
N ARG A 508 9.12 14.32 19.44
CA ARG A 508 10.57 14.54 19.53
C ARG A 508 11.33 13.29 19.16
N VAL A 509 12.44 13.46 18.45
CA VAL A 509 13.38 12.38 18.13
C VAL A 509 14.78 12.78 18.57
N PHE A 510 15.45 11.89 19.30
CA PHE A 510 16.81 12.09 19.81
C PHE A 510 17.76 11.03 19.28
N GLY A 511 19.04 11.41 19.14
CA GLY A 511 20.13 10.47 18.88
C GLY A 511 20.34 9.52 20.06
N VAL A 512 20.81 8.30 19.78
CA VAL A 512 21.14 7.27 20.78
C VAL A 512 22.55 6.71 20.62
#